data_AF-A0A5J4P6U8-F1
#
_entry.id   AF-A0A5J4P6U8-F1
#
_cell.length_a   1.000
_cell.length_b   1.000
_cell.length_c   1.000
_cell.angle_alpha   90.00
_cell.angle_beta   90.00
_cell.angle_gamma   90.00
#
_symmetry.space_group_name_H-M   'P 1'
#
loop_
_entity.id
_entity.type
_entity.pdbx_description
1 polymer ?
#
loop_
_entity_poly.entity_id
_entity_poly.type
_entity_poly.pdbx_seq_one_letter_code
_entity_poly.pdbx_strand_id
1 'polypeptide(L)'
;MITGNMPKDLPPDEKTIYEMIAGRMLEAFSPKCVKDATSITLACSDVLFEVTGSIIKQAGWRKVFNEKEDNEDEANNLPKVCEGENLPIIQSEVLEKQTKPKPLHTESSLLSAMEGAGKEVENEEEREAMRESGIGTPATRAAIIETLFARDYIVRDLRFVLSKICLKYVKE
;
A
#
# COMPACT_ATOMS: atom_id res chain seq x y z
N MET A 1 -2.01 -1.14 -28.04
CA MET A 1 -0.53 -1.13 -28.11
C MET A 1 -0.08 -2.56 -27.91
N ILE A 2 0.29 -3.26 -28.98
CA ILE A 2 0.87 -4.60 -28.94
C ILE A 2 2.30 -4.48 -29.45
N THR A 3 3.26 -5.13 -28.79
CA THR A 3 4.68 -5.11 -29.20
C THR A 3 4.93 -5.86 -30.52
N GLY A 4 3.91 -6.51 -31.09
CA GLY A 4 3.99 -7.30 -32.32
C GLY A 4 4.70 -8.65 -32.16
N ASN A 5 5.38 -8.86 -31.04
CA ASN A 5 6.18 -10.04 -30.76
C ASN A 5 5.51 -10.89 -29.67
N MET A 6 5.27 -12.17 -29.97
CA MET A 6 4.82 -13.12 -28.95
C MET A 6 6.01 -13.53 -28.07
N PRO A 7 5.89 -13.48 -26.74
CA PRO A 7 6.93 -14.02 -25.87
C PRO A 7 7.02 -15.53 -26.08
N LYS A 8 8.21 -16.02 -26.43
CA LYS A 8 8.51 -17.45 -26.53
C LYS A 8 9.72 -17.73 -25.63
N ASP A 9 9.63 -18.79 -24.84
CA ASP A 9 10.73 -19.33 -24.03
C ASP A 9 11.40 -18.31 -23.08
N LEU A 10 10.59 -17.53 -22.35
CA LEU A 10 11.09 -16.61 -21.32
C LEU A 10 11.59 -17.39 -20.08
N PRO A 11 12.78 -17.05 -19.54
CA PRO A 11 13.22 -17.48 -18.22
C PRO A 11 12.18 -17.15 -17.13
N PRO A 12 12.18 -17.87 -15.98
CA PRO A 12 11.19 -17.66 -14.93
C PRO A 12 11.03 -16.20 -14.49
N ASP A 13 12.13 -15.50 -14.23
CA ASP A 13 12.10 -14.11 -13.75
C ASP A 13 11.54 -13.14 -14.81
N GLU A 14 11.97 -13.29 -16.07
CA GLU A 14 11.48 -12.50 -17.19
C GLU A 14 9.99 -12.76 -17.44
N LYS A 15 9.56 -14.02 -17.32
CA LYS A 15 8.15 -14.40 -17.44
C LYS A 15 7.32 -13.75 -16.34
N THR A 16 7.78 -13.75 -15.09
CA THR A 16 7.10 -13.08 -13.98
C THR A 16 6.95 -11.58 -14.23
N ILE A 17 8.02 -10.91 -14.66
CA ILE A 17 7.96 -9.46 -15.00
C ILE A 17 7.02 -9.22 -16.18
N TYR A 18 7.09 -10.06 -17.22
CA TYR A 18 6.21 -9.96 -18.39
C TYR A 18 4.73 -10.11 -18.00
N GLU A 19 4.38 -11.15 -17.24
CA GLU A 19 3.00 -11.39 -16.79
C GLU A 19 2.49 -10.25 -15.91
N MET A 20 3.34 -9.69 -15.04
CA MET A 20 3.01 -8.52 -14.25
C MET A 20 2.68 -7.30 -15.15
N ILE A 21 3.53 -6.99 -16.13
CA ILE A 21 3.32 -5.85 -17.04
C ILE A 21 2.07 -6.08 -17.90
N ALA A 22 1.94 -7.26 -18.50
CA ALA A 22 0.80 -7.61 -19.34
C ALA A 22 -0.52 -7.59 -18.55
N GLY A 23 -0.52 -8.09 -17.31
CA GLY A 23 -1.68 -8.03 -16.43
C GLY A 23 -2.05 -6.59 -16.07
N ARG A 24 -1.10 -5.74 -15.70
CA ARG A 24 -1.34 -4.31 -15.43
C ARG A 24 -1.91 -3.57 -16.65
N MET A 25 -1.43 -3.93 -17.84
CA MET A 25 -1.99 -3.43 -19.09
C MET A 25 -3.45 -3.88 -19.26
N LEU A 26 -3.76 -5.16 -19.04
CA LEU A 26 -5.14 -5.66 -19.11
C LEU A 26 -6.06 -4.97 -18.09
N GLU A 27 -5.58 -4.69 -16.88
CA GLU A 27 -6.32 -3.92 -15.87
C GLU A 27 -6.68 -2.51 -16.36
N ALA A 28 -5.71 -1.80 -16.96
CA ALA A 28 -5.91 -0.43 -17.44
C ALA A 28 -7.00 -0.30 -18.52
N PHE A 29 -7.24 -1.37 -19.29
CA PHE A 29 -8.29 -1.42 -20.32
C PHE A 29 -9.54 -2.18 -19.87
N SER A 30 -9.57 -2.68 -18.64
CA SER A 30 -10.72 -3.36 -18.08
C SER A 30 -11.75 -2.35 -17.55
N PRO A 31 -13.03 -2.78 -17.38
CA PRO A 31 -14.04 -1.96 -16.73
C PRO A 31 -13.64 -1.55 -15.31
N LYS A 32 -14.22 -0.46 -14.81
CA LYS A 32 -14.01 -0.01 -13.42
C LYS A 32 -14.52 -1.05 -12.43
N CYS A 33 -13.82 -1.19 -11.30
CA CYS A 33 -14.38 -1.87 -10.13
C CYS A 33 -15.46 -0.96 -9.51
N VAL A 34 -16.65 -1.51 -9.25
CA VAL A 34 -17.76 -0.80 -8.61
C VAL A 34 -18.00 -1.45 -7.25
N LYS A 35 -17.99 -0.63 -6.20
CA LYS A 35 -18.26 -1.04 -4.82
C LYS A 35 -19.40 -0.22 -4.24
N ASP A 36 -20.22 -0.87 -3.43
CA ASP A 36 -21.14 -0.19 -2.52
C ASP A 36 -20.38 0.04 -1.21
N ALA A 37 -20.19 1.30 -0.82
CA ALA A 37 -19.62 1.66 0.48
C ALA A 37 -20.76 2.05 1.42
N THR A 38 -20.75 1.52 2.63
CA THR A 38 -21.74 1.79 3.66
C THR A 38 -21.02 2.32 4.89
N SER A 39 -21.42 3.51 5.36
CA SER A 39 -21.01 4.04 6.67
C SER A 39 -22.25 4.17 7.55
N ILE A 40 -22.16 3.68 8.77
CA ILE A 40 -23.21 3.77 9.79
C ILE A 40 -22.60 4.53 10.97
N THR A 41 -23.23 5.65 11.32
CA THR A 41 -22.92 6.39 12.54
C THR A 41 -23.93 6.04 13.62
N LEU A 42 -23.44 5.62 14.79
CA LEU A 42 -24.24 5.22 15.93
C LEU A 42 -23.97 6.19 17.09
N ALA A 43 -25.03 6.70 17.71
CA ALA A 43 -24.93 7.49 18.92
C ALA A 43 -25.18 6.61 20.14
N CYS A 44 -24.23 6.57 21.07
CA CYS A 44 -24.39 5.94 22.36
C CYS A 44 -24.11 6.99 23.44
N SER A 45 -25.18 7.44 24.11
CA SER A 45 -25.12 8.62 25.00
C SER A 45 -24.53 9.83 24.26
N ASP A 46 -23.43 10.40 24.76
CA ASP A 46 -22.77 11.56 24.16
C ASP A 46 -21.61 11.20 23.21
N VAL A 47 -21.43 9.91 22.91
CA VAL A 47 -20.31 9.41 22.09
C VAL A 47 -20.83 8.89 20.75
N LEU A 48 -20.16 9.29 19.67
CA LEU A 48 -20.42 8.80 18.32
C LEU A 48 -19.46 7.67 17.99
N PHE A 49 -20.00 6.60 17.43
CA PHE A 49 -19.27 5.46 16.88
C PHE A 49 -19.53 5.39 15.38
N GLU A 50 -18.50 5.07 14.60
CA GLU A 50 -18.63 4.88 13.15
C GLU A 50 -18.19 3.48 12.78
N VAL A 51 -18.96 2.84 11.91
CA VAL A 51 -18.56 1.59 11.25
C VAL A 51 -18.72 1.74 9.75
N THR A 52 -17.69 1.36 9.01
CA THR A 52 -17.66 1.40 7.55
C THR A 52 -17.46 0.01 7.00
N GLY A 53 -18.23 -0.35 5.97
CA GLY A 53 -18.08 -1.59 5.21
C GLY A 53 -18.16 -1.32 3.72
N SER A 54 -17.61 -2.23 2.91
CA SER A 54 -17.70 -2.12 1.46
C SER A 54 -17.90 -3.47 0.79
N ILE A 55 -18.78 -3.51 -0.22
CA ILE A 55 -19.14 -4.72 -0.96
C ILE A 55 -18.85 -4.50 -2.44
N ILE A 56 -18.08 -5.39 -3.05
CA ILE A 56 -17.79 -5.35 -4.50
C ILE A 56 -19.04 -5.78 -5.27
N LYS A 57 -19.62 -4.87 -6.06
CA LYS A 57 -20.75 -5.16 -6.97
C LYS A 57 -20.28 -5.62 -8.34
N GLN A 58 -19.20 -5.03 -8.81
CA GLN A 58 -18.54 -5.39 -10.07
C GLN A 58 -17.03 -5.37 -9.84
N ALA A 59 -16.37 -6.51 -10.05
CA ALA A 59 -14.92 -6.60 -9.86
C ALA A 59 -14.13 -5.72 -10.85
N GLY A 60 -14.62 -5.56 -12.08
CA GLY A 60 -13.91 -4.78 -13.12
C GLY A 60 -12.49 -5.29 -13.33
N TRP A 61 -11.52 -4.37 -13.37
CA TRP A 61 -10.09 -4.63 -13.49
C TRP A 61 -9.54 -5.65 -12.48
N ARG A 62 -10.13 -5.76 -11.27
CA ARG A 62 -9.69 -6.72 -10.25
C ARG A 62 -9.82 -8.19 -10.69
N LYS A 63 -10.65 -8.48 -11.70
CA LYS A 63 -10.82 -9.83 -12.23
C LYS A 63 -9.56 -10.37 -12.90
N VAL A 64 -8.61 -9.51 -13.32
CA VAL A 64 -7.39 -9.91 -14.04
C VAL A 64 -6.51 -10.79 -13.17
N PHE A 65 -6.21 -10.38 -11.93
CA PHE A 65 -5.44 -11.17 -10.97
C PHE A 65 -6.30 -11.91 -9.94
N ASN A 66 -7.61 -11.65 -9.95
CA ASN A 66 -8.56 -12.21 -8.98
C ASN A 66 -8.11 -11.96 -7.53
N GLU A 67 -7.53 -10.79 -7.29
CA GLU A 67 -7.09 -10.35 -5.96
C GLU A 67 -8.32 -10.28 -5.05
N LYS A 68 -8.37 -11.21 -4.09
CA LYS A 68 -9.27 -11.10 -2.95
C LYS A 68 -8.73 -10.00 -2.05
N GLU A 69 -9.60 -9.15 -1.52
CA GLU A 69 -9.15 -8.28 -0.43
C GLU A 69 -8.83 -9.15 0.78
N ASP A 70 -7.69 -8.92 1.42
CA ASP A 70 -7.35 -9.54 2.72
C ASP A 70 -8.40 -9.23 3.81
N ASN A 71 -9.35 -8.34 3.53
CA ASN A 71 -10.49 -7.98 4.37
C ASN A 71 -11.85 -8.45 3.78
N GLU A 72 -11.90 -9.50 2.96
CA GLU A 72 -13.18 -10.14 2.54
C GLU A 72 -13.87 -10.95 3.68
N ASP A 73 -13.46 -10.75 4.94
CA ASP A 73 -14.14 -11.29 6.10
C ASP A 73 -15.50 -10.61 6.35
N GLU A 74 -16.37 -11.30 7.10
CA GLU A 74 -17.74 -10.91 7.47
C GLU A 74 -17.89 -9.45 7.96
N ALA A 75 -16.80 -8.82 8.42
CA ALA A 75 -16.73 -7.43 8.87
C ALA A 75 -17.13 -6.39 7.80
N ASN A 76 -16.96 -6.69 6.50
CA ASN A 76 -17.29 -5.74 5.44
C ASN A 76 -18.76 -5.77 5.00
N ASN A 77 -19.51 -6.84 5.35
CA ASN A 77 -20.93 -6.96 5.05
C ASN A 77 -21.75 -6.40 6.22
N LEU A 78 -21.95 -5.08 6.21
CA LEU A 78 -22.77 -4.43 7.23
C LEU A 78 -24.25 -4.82 7.10
N PRO A 79 -24.95 -5.05 8.22
CA PRO A 79 -26.38 -5.29 8.19
C PRO A 79 -27.12 -4.05 7.69
N LYS A 80 -28.30 -4.28 7.11
CA LYS A 80 -29.21 -3.17 6.77
C LYS A 80 -29.80 -2.63 8.07
N VAL A 81 -29.65 -1.33 8.29
CA VAL A 81 -30.22 -0.60 9.42
C VAL A 81 -30.99 0.61 8.89
N CYS A 82 -31.96 1.08 9.66
CA CYS A 82 -32.74 2.29 9.34
C CYS A 82 -32.32 3.48 10.22
N GLU A 83 -32.48 4.69 9.71
CA GLU A 83 -32.29 5.89 10.53
C GLU A 83 -33.29 5.92 11.68
N GLY A 84 -32.78 6.23 12.89
CA GLY A 84 -33.58 6.24 14.12
C GLY A 84 -33.84 4.86 14.73
N GLU A 85 -33.26 3.79 14.15
CA GLU A 85 -33.33 2.45 14.75
C GLU A 85 -32.49 2.37 16.03
N ASN A 86 -33.09 1.80 17.09
CA ASN A 86 -32.40 1.56 18.34
C ASN A 86 -31.82 0.15 18.35
N LEU A 87 -30.50 0.04 18.40
CA LEU A 87 -29.79 -1.25 18.45
C LEU A 87 -29.39 -1.57 19.90
N PRO A 88 -29.57 -2.82 20.37
CA PRO A 88 -29.13 -3.22 21.70
C PRO A 88 -27.61 -3.32 21.77
N ILE A 89 -27.03 -2.82 22.86
CA ILE A 89 -25.60 -2.97 23.15
C ILE A 89 -25.39 -4.33 23.81
N ILE A 90 -24.70 -5.24 23.11
CA ILE A 90 -24.43 -6.60 23.59
C ILE A 90 -23.15 -6.64 24.44
N GLN A 91 -22.12 -5.89 24.03
CA GLN A 91 -20.83 -5.82 24.69
C GLN A 91 -20.21 -4.43 24.48
N SER A 92 -19.41 -3.99 25.45
CA SER A 92 -18.52 -2.83 25.34
C SER A 92 -17.18 -3.20 25.95
N GLU A 93 -16.10 -2.79 25.29
CA GLU A 93 -14.73 -3.06 25.74
C GLU A 93 -13.86 -1.81 25.60
N VAL A 94 -12.89 -1.68 26.49
CA VAL A 94 -11.86 -0.64 26.43
C VAL A 94 -10.56 -1.32 26.00
N LEU A 95 -10.09 -1.00 24.80
CA LEU A 95 -8.87 -1.56 24.25
C LEU A 95 -7.68 -0.65 24.57
N GLU A 96 -6.76 -1.13 25.39
CA GLU A 96 -5.46 -0.50 25.58
C GLU A 96 -4.53 -0.86 24.43
N LYS A 97 -4.06 0.14 23.69
CA LYS A 97 -3.14 -0.03 22.55
C LYS A 97 -1.89 0.81 22.76
N GLN A 98 -0.75 0.27 22.36
CA GLN A 98 0.52 1.00 22.35
C GLN A 98 0.94 1.31 20.91
N THR A 99 1.55 2.48 20.72
CA THR A 99 2.14 2.84 19.43
C THR A 99 3.36 1.96 19.17
N LYS A 100 3.56 1.62 17.90
CA LYS A 100 4.76 0.91 17.45
C LYS A 100 5.72 1.92 16.83
N PRO A 101 7.05 1.72 16.98
CA PRO A 101 8.02 2.53 16.26
C PRO A 101 7.81 2.39 14.75
N LYS A 102 8.29 3.38 13.98
CA LYS A 102 8.23 3.33 12.51
C LYS A 102 8.93 2.05 12.00
N PRO A 103 8.32 1.33 11.05
CA PRO A 103 8.93 0.13 10.50
C PRO A 103 10.24 0.46 9.78
N LEU A 104 11.19 -0.46 9.85
CA LEU A 104 12.44 -0.36 9.10
C LEU A 104 12.15 -0.46 7.60
N HIS A 105 12.97 0.24 6.81
CA HIS A 105 12.79 0.22 5.37
C HIS A 105 13.12 -1.16 4.79
N THR A 106 12.27 -1.67 3.91
CA THR A 106 12.62 -2.63 2.86
C THR A 106 13.09 -1.87 1.61
N GLU A 107 13.69 -2.56 0.64
CA GLU A 107 14.12 -1.93 -0.63
C GLU A 107 12.94 -1.25 -1.35
N SER A 108 11.77 -1.90 -1.39
CA SER A 108 10.54 -1.31 -1.95
C SER A 108 10.11 -0.05 -1.19
N SER A 109 10.07 -0.10 0.14
CA SER A 109 9.67 1.08 0.94
C SER A 109 10.70 2.22 0.87
N LEU A 110 11.98 1.90 0.65
CA LEU A 110 13.04 2.88 0.46
C LEU A 110 12.89 3.58 -0.89
N LEU A 111 12.59 2.82 -1.96
CA LEU A 111 12.26 3.40 -3.27
C LEU A 111 11.04 4.34 -3.17
N SER A 112 9.98 3.93 -2.49
CA SER A 112 8.81 4.79 -2.25
C SER A 112 9.14 6.02 -1.40
N ALA A 113 10.06 5.90 -0.42
CA ALA A 113 10.52 7.04 0.37
C ALA A 113 11.35 8.01 -0.49
N MET A 114 12.19 7.52 -1.40
CA MET A 114 12.92 8.36 -2.36
C MET A 114 11.96 9.09 -3.30
N GLU A 115 10.91 8.43 -3.78
CA GLU A 115 9.84 9.03 -4.59
C GLU A 115 9.07 10.12 -3.86
N GLY A 116 8.70 9.84 -2.62
CA GLY A 116 7.88 10.73 -1.80
C GLY A 116 8.65 11.67 -0.88
N ALA A 117 9.97 11.84 -1.07
CA ALA A 117 10.84 12.52 -0.12
C ALA A 117 10.39 13.96 0.21
N GLY A 118 9.74 14.65 -0.72
CA GLY A 118 9.19 15.98 -0.49
C GLY A 118 8.07 16.05 0.56
N LYS A 119 7.41 14.94 0.90
CA LYS A 119 6.26 14.92 1.84
C LYS A 119 6.63 15.34 3.26
N GLU A 120 7.87 15.13 3.66
CA GLU A 120 8.36 15.48 5.00
C GLU A 120 9.02 16.87 5.05
N VAL A 121 9.02 17.61 3.93
CA VAL A 121 9.57 18.97 3.85
C VAL A 121 8.53 19.97 4.36
N GLU A 122 8.92 20.77 5.35
CA GLU A 122 8.03 21.77 5.98
C GLU A 122 7.83 23.01 5.10
N ASN A 123 8.83 23.39 4.30
CA ASN A 123 8.75 24.52 3.40
C ASN A 123 7.94 24.16 2.15
N GLU A 124 6.86 24.90 1.91
CA GLU A 124 5.94 24.66 0.80
C GLU A 124 6.60 24.81 -0.58
N GLU A 125 7.50 25.77 -0.76
CA GLU A 125 8.20 26.01 -2.03
C GLU A 125 9.16 24.85 -2.36
N GLU A 126 9.90 24.38 -1.36
CA GLU A 126 10.82 23.25 -1.50
C GLU A 126 10.06 21.93 -1.72
N ARG A 127 8.93 21.75 -1.03
CA ARG A 127 8.05 20.60 -1.21
C ARG A 127 7.50 20.52 -2.62
N GLU A 128 7.01 21.64 -3.16
CA GLU A 128 6.48 21.67 -4.52
C GLU A 128 7.57 21.41 -5.56
N ALA A 129 8.79 21.93 -5.34
CA ALA A 129 9.94 21.64 -6.20
C ALA A 129 10.31 20.14 -6.24
N MET A 130 10.04 19.39 -5.17
CA MET A 130 10.31 17.96 -5.07
C MET A 130 9.11 17.06 -5.40
N ARG A 131 7.94 17.63 -5.68
CA ARG A 131 6.67 16.91 -5.78
C ARG A 131 6.67 15.80 -6.84
N GLU A 132 7.25 16.06 -8.01
CA GLU A 132 7.22 15.11 -9.13
C GLU A 132 8.46 14.20 -9.18
N SER A 133 9.61 14.68 -8.69
CA SER A 133 10.89 14.02 -8.86
C SER A 133 11.32 13.26 -7.60
N GLY A 134 11.02 13.76 -6.41
CA GLY A 134 11.60 13.26 -5.16
C GLY A 134 13.13 13.32 -5.21
N ILE A 135 13.78 12.28 -4.67
CA ILE A 135 15.23 12.10 -4.73
C ILE A 135 15.58 11.12 -5.85
N GLY A 136 16.26 11.62 -6.88
CA GLY A 136 16.61 10.86 -8.08
C GLY A 136 15.39 10.59 -8.98
N THR A 137 15.65 10.10 -10.19
CA THR A 137 14.60 9.78 -11.17
C THR A 137 14.25 8.30 -11.16
N PRO A 138 13.07 7.87 -11.67
CA PRO A 138 12.72 6.45 -11.73
C PRO A 138 13.80 5.55 -12.33
N ALA A 139 14.55 6.06 -13.32
CA ALA A 139 15.63 5.32 -13.98
C ALA A 139 16.94 5.23 -13.16
N THR A 140 17.13 6.06 -12.13
CA THR A 140 18.41 6.17 -11.40
C THR A 140 18.35 5.69 -9.95
N ARG A 141 17.15 5.57 -9.35
CA ARG A 141 17.00 5.21 -7.93
C ARG A 141 17.61 3.85 -7.57
N ALA A 142 17.38 2.82 -8.40
CA ALA A 142 17.96 1.50 -8.18
C ALA A 142 19.50 1.54 -8.17
N ALA A 143 20.10 2.26 -9.11
CA ALA A 143 21.56 2.42 -9.19
C ALA A 143 22.14 3.19 -7.98
N ILE A 144 21.40 4.18 -7.46
CA ILE A 144 21.78 4.90 -6.24
C ILE A 144 21.79 3.94 -5.04
N ILE A 145 20.74 3.13 -4.86
CA ILE A 145 20.65 2.15 -3.76
C ILE A 145 21.79 1.12 -3.87
N GLU A 146 22.04 0.58 -5.06
CA GLU A 146 23.15 -0.35 -5.28
C GLU A 146 24.52 0.29 -4.99
N THR A 147 24.69 1.59 -5.28
CA THR A 147 25.90 2.33 -4.90
C THR A 147 26.05 2.44 -3.38
N LEU A 148 24.95 2.64 -2.64
CA LEU A 148 24.98 2.70 -1.17
C LEU A 148 25.32 1.34 -0.55
N PHE A 149 24.88 0.23 -1.14
CA PHE A 149 25.33 -1.11 -0.77
C PHE A 149 26.81 -1.33 -1.10
N ALA A 150 27.25 -0.98 -2.30
CA ALA A 150 28.65 -1.14 -2.72
C ALA A 150 29.64 -0.32 -1.88
N ARG A 151 29.20 0.85 -1.40
CA ARG A 151 29.95 1.71 -0.47
C ARG A 151 29.75 1.33 0.99
N ASP A 152 29.00 0.27 1.27
CA ASP A 152 28.88 -0.28 2.60
C ASP A 152 28.23 0.71 3.59
N TYR A 153 27.37 1.62 3.10
CA TYR A 153 26.62 2.57 3.93
C TYR A 153 25.32 1.97 4.48
N ILE A 154 24.74 1.07 3.69
CA ILE A 154 23.56 0.30 4.04
C ILE A 154 23.85 -1.20 3.85
N VAL A 155 23.13 -2.04 4.57
CA VAL A 155 23.25 -3.50 4.51
C VAL A 155 21.87 -4.13 4.42
N ARG A 156 21.77 -5.27 3.74
CA ARG A 156 20.56 -6.10 3.74
C ARG A 156 20.58 -6.98 4.98
N ASP A 157 19.56 -6.84 5.83
CA ASP A 157 19.31 -7.72 6.97
C ASP A 157 17.94 -8.38 6.78
N LEU A 158 17.96 -9.65 6.35
CA LEU A 158 16.79 -10.37 5.86
C LEU A 158 16.07 -9.58 4.74
N ARG A 159 14.90 -9.00 5.04
CA ARG A 159 14.09 -8.19 4.12
C ARG A 159 14.29 -6.69 4.29
N PHE A 160 15.03 -6.27 5.32
CA PHE A 160 15.22 -4.87 5.68
C PHE A 160 16.54 -4.33 5.14
N VAL A 161 16.57 -3.02 4.93
CA VAL A 161 17.71 -2.22 4.52
C VAL A 161 18.05 -1.30 5.68
N LEU A 162 19.21 -1.54 6.29
CA LEU A 162 19.65 -0.82 7.49
C LEU A 162 20.91 -0.03 7.19
N SER A 163 21.02 1.19 7.71
CA SER A 163 22.30 1.88 7.72
C SER A 163 23.27 1.15 8.65
N LYS A 164 24.58 1.17 8.35
CA LYS A 164 25.58 0.57 9.24
C LYS A 164 25.55 1.14 10.65
N ILE A 165 25.17 2.42 10.79
CA ILE A 165 25.00 3.06 12.10
C ILE A 165 23.82 2.41 12.83
N CYS A 166 22.67 2.29 12.18
CA CYS A 166 21.47 1.67 12.76
C CYS A 166 21.70 0.20 13.14
N LEU A 167 22.43 -0.56 12.32
CA LEU A 167 22.75 -1.97 12.60
C LEU A 167 23.51 -2.14 13.93
N LYS A 168 24.39 -1.20 14.28
CA LYS A 168 25.10 -1.24 15.57
C LYS A 168 24.14 -1.10 16.75
N TYR A 169 23.16 -0.18 16.65
CA TYR A 169 22.17 0.07 17.70
C TYR A 169 21.10 -1.02 17.82
N VAL A 170 20.84 -1.80 16.76
CA VAL A 170 19.81 -2.88 16.79
C VAL A 170 20.36 -4.19 17.35
N LYS A 171 21.69 -4.37 17.36
CA LYS A 171 22.36 -5.59 17.85
C LYS A 171 22.90 -5.48 19.28
N GLU A 172 22.79 -4.32 19.92
CA GLU A 172 22.99 -4.08 21.35
C GLU A 172 21.65 -4.10 22.09
#